data_AF-A0A512D3A1-F1
#
_entry.id   AF-A0A512D3A1-F1
#
_cell.length_a   1.000
_cell.length_b   1.000
_cell.length_c   1.000
_cell.angle_alpha   90.00
_cell.angle_beta   90.00
_cell.angle_gamma   90.00
#
_symmetry.space_group_name_H-M   'P 1'
#
loop_
_entity.id
_entity.type
_entity.pdbx_description
1 polymer ?
#
loop_
_entity_poly.entity_id
_entity_poly.type
_entity_poly.pdbx_seq_one_letter_code
_entity_poly.pdbx_strand_id
1 'polypeptide(L)'
;MTTTAGADDVHELLLSHVDRATVGALDDPAVVAAVVAVERLVVATGSTNPELLRDALEGRPVTGADANHLAELVEEGRGHVSAGLIRRASGQAVDAGVVNPASGGYEITTDATLLRAAVRAAQGSIDAMPYYGARYGARGSRFATTDSAWLISLAPLEPERAVHQVEWLARVLAARGMPSWLLEIHLGALVTEVRSVVGPAAGTDPEGEPAADDAEAVGSLPAAALALATTRRQHVDDDLMRTAERWVDEALGAAQPVPRTGALLAAAVADTSAGVTRDDGSLVDWLTDPSRASDTVARELREVRRRILAAAL
;
A
#
# COMPACT_ATOMS: atom_id res chain seq x y z
N MET A 1 30.83 -15.78 -20.92
CA MET A 1 30.82 -16.65 -19.73
C MET A 1 30.45 -15.81 -18.51
N THR A 2 29.24 -15.27 -18.52
CA THR A 2 28.70 -14.40 -17.47
C THR A 2 27.86 -15.25 -16.52
N THR A 3 28.28 -15.28 -15.24
CA THR A 3 27.45 -15.39 -14.03
C THR A 3 26.45 -16.55 -13.90
N THR A 4 26.93 -17.78 -13.67
CA THR A 4 26.17 -18.80 -12.92
C THR A 4 26.24 -18.57 -11.41
N ALA A 5 27.40 -18.14 -10.90
CA ALA A 5 27.61 -17.88 -9.46
C ALA A 5 26.61 -16.86 -8.87
N GLY A 6 26.25 -15.82 -9.61
CA GLY A 6 25.30 -14.81 -9.11
C GLY A 6 23.83 -15.28 -9.05
N ALA A 7 23.44 -16.28 -9.85
CA ALA A 7 22.08 -16.83 -9.82
C ALA A 7 21.89 -17.79 -8.64
N ASP A 8 22.94 -18.56 -8.32
CA ASP A 8 22.98 -19.44 -7.15
C ASP A 8 22.92 -18.60 -5.85
N ASP A 9 23.71 -17.52 -5.75
CA ASP A 9 23.69 -16.60 -4.61
C ASP A 9 22.30 -15.96 -4.37
N VAL A 10 21.59 -15.57 -5.43
CA VAL A 10 20.22 -15.01 -5.34
C VAL A 10 19.26 -16.05 -4.79
N HIS A 11 19.33 -17.28 -5.30
CA HIS A 11 18.43 -18.34 -4.90
C HIS A 11 18.66 -18.77 -3.45
N GLU A 12 19.92 -18.97 -3.07
CA GLU A 12 20.31 -19.31 -1.70
C GLU A 12 19.84 -18.25 -0.70
N LEU A 13 19.97 -16.96 -1.04
CA LEU A 13 19.52 -15.88 -0.17
C LEU A 13 18.00 -15.84 -0.01
N LEU A 14 17.23 -16.07 -1.08
CA LEU A 14 15.77 -16.19 -0.97
C LEU A 14 15.39 -17.38 -0.07
N LEU A 15 16.03 -18.53 -0.27
CA LEU A 15 15.80 -19.74 0.52
C LEU A 15 16.18 -19.55 1.99
N SER A 16 17.20 -18.78 2.32
CA SER A 16 17.62 -18.55 3.70
C SER A 16 16.65 -17.68 4.50
N HIS A 17 15.67 -17.05 3.85
CA HIS A 17 14.69 -16.16 4.50
C HIS A 17 13.26 -16.70 4.51
N VAL A 18 13.00 -17.90 3.95
CA VAL A 18 11.65 -18.52 3.92
C VAL A 18 11.11 -18.87 5.31
N ASP A 19 11.98 -19.06 6.31
CA ASP A 19 11.57 -19.32 7.68
C ASP A 19 11.12 -18.06 8.43
N ARG A 20 11.36 -16.88 7.83
CA ARG A 20 11.04 -15.56 8.37
C ARG A 20 11.69 -15.29 9.74
N ALA A 21 12.78 -15.99 10.09
CA ALA A 21 13.46 -15.85 11.37
C ALA A 21 14.25 -14.55 11.52
N THR A 22 14.60 -13.90 10.41
CA THR A 22 15.30 -12.60 10.41
C THR A 22 14.38 -11.50 10.93
N VAL A 23 14.81 -10.80 11.98
CA VAL A 23 14.11 -9.69 12.66
C VAL A 23 15.07 -8.52 12.89
N GLY A 24 14.55 -7.34 13.24
CA GLY A 24 15.35 -6.17 13.55
C GLY A 24 15.81 -5.39 12.31
N ALA A 25 16.55 -4.31 12.55
CA ALA A 25 17.10 -3.44 11.51
C ALA A 25 18.08 -4.18 10.60
N LEU A 26 17.98 -3.92 9.30
CA LEU A 26 18.80 -4.52 8.26
C LEU A 26 19.63 -3.46 7.54
N ASP A 27 20.94 -3.67 7.47
CA ASP A 27 21.85 -2.78 6.73
C ASP A 27 22.25 -3.35 5.36
N ASP A 28 21.88 -4.61 5.10
CA ASP A 28 22.24 -5.31 3.87
C ASP A 28 21.12 -5.22 2.82
N PRO A 29 21.34 -4.53 1.68
CA PRO A 29 20.31 -4.33 0.66
C PRO A 29 19.83 -5.64 0.02
N ALA A 30 20.67 -6.67 -0.08
CA ALA A 30 20.22 -7.94 -0.63
C ALA A 30 19.30 -8.70 0.35
N VAL A 31 19.57 -8.59 1.66
CA VAL A 31 18.74 -9.18 2.71
C VAL A 31 17.39 -8.48 2.78
N VAL A 32 17.36 -7.14 2.70
CA VAL A 32 16.12 -6.35 2.64
C VAL A 32 15.26 -6.77 1.45
N ALA A 33 15.86 -6.88 0.26
CA ALA A 33 15.15 -7.35 -0.93
C ALA A 33 14.59 -8.77 -0.77
N ALA A 34 15.36 -9.68 -0.17
CA ALA A 34 14.94 -11.07 0.06
C ALA A 34 13.77 -11.15 1.06
N VAL A 35 13.81 -10.40 2.16
CA VAL A 35 12.71 -10.34 3.14
C VAL A 35 11.41 -9.87 2.50
N VAL A 36 11.47 -8.80 1.68
CA VAL A 36 10.28 -8.29 0.99
C VAL A 36 9.77 -9.29 -0.05
N ALA A 37 10.66 -9.91 -0.83
CA ALA A 37 10.28 -10.91 -1.83
C ALA A 37 9.58 -12.12 -1.20
N VAL A 38 10.12 -12.65 -0.10
CA VAL A 38 9.52 -13.78 0.63
C VAL A 38 8.17 -13.38 1.23
N GLU A 39 8.01 -12.19 1.80
CA GLU A 39 6.72 -11.80 2.36
C GLU A 39 5.65 -11.60 1.27
N ARG A 40 6.03 -11.17 0.06
CA ARG A 40 5.07 -11.15 -1.06
C ARG A 40 4.59 -12.54 -1.45
N LEU A 41 5.44 -13.56 -1.33
CA LEU A 41 5.02 -14.95 -1.49
C LEU A 41 4.09 -15.39 -0.36
N VAL A 42 4.40 -15.03 0.90
CA VAL A 42 3.51 -15.32 2.05
C VAL A 42 2.10 -14.81 1.80
N VAL A 43 2.01 -13.57 1.32
CA VAL A 43 0.74 -12.93 0.97
C VAL A 43 0.04 -13.66 -0.18
N ALA A 44 0.75 -13.95 -1.27
CA ALA A 44 0.16 -14.62 -2.44
C ALA A 44 -0.26 -16.07 -2.17
N THR A 45 0.42 -16.78 -1.27
CA THR A 45 0.08 -18.15 -0.88
C THR A 45 -0.86 -18.22 0.32
N GLY A 46 -1.08 -17.11 1.02
CA GLY A 46 -1.81 -17.07 2.29
C GLY A 46 -1.19 -17.97 3.38
N SER A 47 0.14 -18.19 3.34
CA SER A 47 0.81 -19.18 4.19
C SER A 47 2.20 -18.71 4.63
N THR A 48 2.53 -18.99 5.88
CA THR A 48 3.86 -18.78 6.46
C THR A 48 4.67 -20.08 6.56
N ASN A 49 4.16 -21.19 6.01
CA ASN A 49 4.85 -22.48 6.05
C ASN A 49 6.12 -22.43 5.19
N PRO A 50 7.32 -22.62 5.78
CA PRO A 50 8.57 -22.54 5.04
C PRO A 50 8.66 -23.54 3.87
N GLU A 51 8.07 -24.73 3.99
CA GLU A 51 8.08 -25.74 2.91
C GLU A 51 7.27 -25.27 1.71
N LEU A 52 6.07 -24.69 1.93
CA LEU A 52 5.25 -24.14 0.85
C LEU A 52 5.92 -22.94 0.16
N LEU A 53 6.64 -22.11 0.93
CA LEU A 53 7.37 -20.98 0.36
C LEU A 53 8.59 -21.44 -0.46
N ARG A 54 9.28 -22.52 -0.03
CA ARG A 54 10.31 -23.16 -0.86
C ARG A 54 9.72 -23.75 -2.14
N ASP A 55 8.58 -24.43 -2.04
CA ASP A 55 7.86 -24.96 -3.20
C ASP A 55 7.55 -23.84 -4.20
N ALA A 56 7.03 -22.70 -3.73
CA ALA A 56 6.78 -21.53 -4.58
C ALA A 56 8.07 -21.00 -5.25
N LEU A 57 9.15 -20.82 -4.49
CA LEU A 57 10.45 -20.35 -5.01
C LEU A 57 11.09 -21.28 -6.05
N GLU A 58 10.81 -22.58 -5.93
CA GLU A 58 11.27 -23.64 -6.83
C GLU A 58 10.29 -23.88 -8.00
N GLY A 59 9.20 -23.11 -8.09
CA GLY A 59 8.20 -23.23 -9.15
C GLY A 59 7.32 -24.48 -9.05
N ARG A 60 7.28 -25.13 -7.88
CA ARG A 60 6.35 -26.23 -7.61
C ARG A 60 4.93 -25.69 -7.39
N PRO A 61 3.89 -26.43 -7.79
CA PRO A 61 2.50 -26.00 -7.56
C PRO A 61 2.19 -25.84 -6.07
N VAL A 62 1.60 -24.71 -5.70
CA VAL A 62 1.09 -24.45 -4.34
C VAL A 62 -0.43 -24.43 -4.37
N THR A 63 -1.06 -25.31 -3.59
CA THR A 63 -2.52 -25.43 -3.54
C THR A 63 -3.18 -24.11 -3.13
N GLY A 64 -4.14 -23.63 -3.93
CA GLY A 64 -4.91 -22.42 -3.63
C GLY A 64 -4.25 -21.11 -4.07
N ALA A 65 -3.07 -21.16 -4.67
CA ALA A 65 -2.38 -19.98 -5.22
C ALA A 65 -2.39 -19.99 -6.76
N ASP A 66 -2.36 -18.80 -7.37
CA ASP A 66 -2.21 -18.65 -8.81
C ASP A 66 -0.74 -18.86 -9.22
N ALA A 67 -0.48 -19.93 -9.97
CA ALA A 67 0.87 -20.30 -10.40
C ALA A 67 1.56 -19.22 -11.27
N ASN A 68 0.80 -18.50 -12.12
CA ASN A 68 1.37 -17.45 -12.96
C ASN A 68 1.77 -16.25 -12.10
N HIS A 69 0.91 -15.85 -11.17
CA HIS A 69 1.21 -14.77 -10.24
C HIS A 69 2.42 -15.10 -9.35
N LEU A 70 2.51 -16.33 -8.84
CA LEU A 70 3.68 -16.77 -8.08
C LEU A 70 4.97 -16.71 -8.91
N ALA A 71 4.94 -17.16 -10.16
CA ALA A 71 6.10 -17.09 -11.05
C ALA A 71 6.56 -15.63 -11.29
N GLU A 72 5.62 -14.70 -11.49
CA GLU A 72 5.92 -13.27 -11.63
C GLU A 72 6.56 -12.70 -10.36
N LEU A 73 6.05 -13.06 -9.18
CA LEU A 73 6.60 -12.61 -7.89
C LEU A 73 8.01 -13.17 -7.64
N VAL A 74 8.26 -14.44 -7.98
CA VAL A 74 9.58 -15.06 -7.84
C VAL A 74 10.58 -14.37 -8.75
N GLU A 75 10.23 -14.14 -10.01
CA GLU A 75 11.14 -13.47 -10.96
C GLU A 75 11.44 -12.03 -10.54
N GLU A 76 10.42 -11.29 -10.09
CA GLU A 76 10.60 -9.95 -9.54
C GLU A 76 11.50 -9.96 -8.30
N GLY A 77 11.28 -10.89 -7.37
CA GLY A 77 12.09 -11.07 -6.17
C GLY A 77 13.55 -11.38 -6.48
N ARG A 78 13.81 -12.26 -7.46
CA ARG A 78 15.17 -12.56 -7.96
C ARG A 78 15.84 -11.31 -8.53
N GLY A 79 15.11 -10.51 -9.32
CA GLY A 79 15.59 -9.25 -9.85
C GLY A 79 16.00 -8.26 -8.75
N HIS A 80 15.16 -8.08 -7.72
CA HIS A 80 15.46 -7.18 -6.60
C HIS A 80 16.62 -7.67 -5.75
N VAL A 81 16.71 -8.97 -5.45
CA VAL A 81 17.83 -9.54 -4.71
C VAL A 81 19.13 -9.40 -5.50
N SER A 82 19.11 -9.64 -6.82
CA SER A 82 20.28 -9.41 -7.67
C SER A 82 20.73 -7.95 -7.65
N ALA A 83 19.80 -6.99 -7.69
CA ALA A 83 20.13 -5.58 -7.57
C ALA A 83 20.70 -5.24 -6.17
N GLY A 84 20.16 -5.84 -5.12
CA GLY A 84 20.66 -5.74 -3.75
C GLY A 84 22.09 -6.27 -3.61
N LEU A 85 22.43 -7.40 -4.23
CA LEU A 85 23.80 -7.94 -4.24
C LEU A 85 24.79 -6.99 -4.91
N ILE A 86 24.39 -6.35 -6.01
CA ILE A 86 25.21 -5.32 -6.68
C ILE A 86 25.44 -4.13 -5.75
N ARG A 87 24.38 -3.63 -5.09
CA ARG A 87 24.46 -2.54 -4.12
C ARG A 87 25.39 -2.88 -2.96
N ARG A 88 25.24 -4.07 -2.37
CA ARG A 88 26.12 -4.62 -1.32
C ARG A 88 27.59 -4.58 -1.76
N ALA A 89 27.90 -5.09 -2.94
CA ALA A 89 29.27 -5.11 -3.48
C ALA A 89 29.85 -3.70 -3.70
N SER A 90 28.99 -2.71 -3.98
CA SER A 90 29.37 -1.31 -4.17
C SER A 90 29.35 -0.46 -2.89
N GLY A 91 28.95 -1.02 -1.74
CA GLY A 91 28.82 -0.28 -0.48
C GLY A 91 27.70 0.76 -0.46
N GLN A 92 26.70 0.63 -1.34
CA GLN A 92 25.53 1.50 -1.35
C GLN A 92 24.58 1.16 -0.21
N ALA A 93 24.09 2.19 0.49
CA ALA A 93 23.13 2.04 1.58
C ALA A 93 21.76 1.53 1.12
N VAL A 94 20.98 1.04 2.08
CA VAL A 94 19.58 0.66 1.86
C VAL A 94 18.72 1.90 1.68
N ASP A 95 17.87 1.89 0.65
CA ASP A 95 16.84 2.88 0.39
C ASP A 95 15.64 2.21 -0.33
N ALA A 96 14.58 2.98 -0.60
CA ALA A 96 13.40 2.51 -1.32
C ALA A 96 13.73 1.83 -2.67
N GLY A 97 14.81 2.24 -3.34
CA GLY A 97 15.24 1.70 -4.62
C GLY A 97 15.77 0.27 -4.55
N VAL A 98 16.04 -0.26 -3.36
CA VAL A 98 16.32 -1.69 -3.13
C VAL A 98 15.07 -2.54 -3.36
N VAL A 99 13.92 -2.02 -2.91
CA VAL A 99 12.63 -2.73 -2.94
C VAL A 99 11.83 -2.40 -4.20
N ASN A 100 11.98 -1.18 -4.73
CA ASN A 100 11.36 -0.74 -5.97
C ASN A 100 12.33 0.17 -6.74
N PRO A 101 13.09 -0.35 -7.71
CA PRO A 101 14.02 0.46 -8.50
C PRO A 101 13.38 1.66 -9.21
N ALA A 102 12.06 1.66 -9.40
CA ALA A 102 11.33 2.75 -10.05
C ALA A 102 10.90 3.89 -9.11
N SER A 103 11.05 3.75 -7.77
CA SER A 103 10.62 4.77 -6.80
C SER A 103 11.67 5.86 -6.52
N GLY A 104 12.94 5.61 -6.87
CA GLY A 104 14.06 6.49 -6.52
C GLY A 104 14.69 6.13 -5.17
N GLY A 105 15.64 6.95 -4.70
CA GLY A 105 16.33 6.74 -3.43
C GLY A 105 15.76 7.64 -2.33
N TYR A 106 14.96 7.08 -1.44
CA TYR A 106 14.51 7.72 -0.20
C TYR A 106 14.55 6.74 0.96
N GLU A 107 14.66 7.27 2.16
CA GLU A 107 14.71 6.49 3.39
C GLU A 107 13.41 5.70 3.60
N ILE A 108 13.55 4.45 4.02
CA ILE A 108 12.45 3.56 4.40
C ILE A 108 12.83 2.88 5.71
N THR A 109 11.85 2.33 6.44
CA THR A 109 12.20 1.40 7.52
C THR A 109 12.99 0.21 6.95
N THR A 110 14.03 -0.21 7.67
CA THR A 110 14.80 -1.42 7.35
C THR A 110 14.56 -2.54 8.35
N ASP A 111 13.69 -2.33 9.35
CA ASP A 111 13.33 -3.38 10.28
C ASP A 111 12.58 -4.49 9.56
N ALA A 112 13.11 -5.72 9.60
CA ALA A 112 12.57 -6.85 8.87
C ALA A 112 11.13 -7.21 9.28
N THR A 113 10.75 -6.98 10.55
CA THR A 113 9.42 -7.25 11.06
C THR A 113 8.43 -6.19 10.55
N LEU A 114 8.83 -4.92 10.58
CA LEU A 114 8.03 -3.81 10.07
C LEU A 114 7.91 -3.80 8.54
N LEU A 115 8.96 -4.20 7.81
CA LEU A 115 8.92 -4.37 6.36
C LEU A 115 7.87 -5.42 5.97
N ARG A 116 7.76 -6.52 6.72
CA ARG A 116 6.72 -7.53 6.48
C ARG A 116 5.31 -6.98 6.71
N ALA A 117 5.12 -6.22 7.79
CA ALA A 117 3.86 -5.51 8.04
C ALA A 117 3.52 -4.52 6.91
N ALA A 118 4.52 -3.81 6.38
CA ALA A 118 4.37 -2.90 5.25
C ALA A 118 3.87 -3.63 3.99
N VAL A 119 4.45 -4.80 3.67
CA VAL A 119 4.03 -5.64 2.53
C VAL A 119 2.58 -6.10 2.69
N ARG A 120 2.20 -6.59 3.87
CA ARG A 120 0.83 -7.06 4.12
C ARG A 120 -0.19 -5.92 4.08
N ALA A 121 0.14 -4.76 4.64
CA ALA A 121 -0.73 -3.58 4.59
C ALA A 121 -0.92 -3.06 3.16
N ALA A 122 0.16 -3.05 2.36
CA ALA A 122 0.11 -2.69 0.95
C ALA A 122 -0.83 -3.64 0.18
N GLN A 123 -0.66 -4.96 0.33
CA GLN A 123 -1.54 -5.90 -0.35
C GLN A 123 -2.98 -5.80 0.15
N GLY A 124 -3.22 -5.77 1.47
CA GLY A 124 -4.56 -5.67 2.02
C GLY A 124 -5.31 -4.44 1.52
N SER A 125 -4.61 -3.31 1.34
CA SER A 125 -5.18 -2.10 0.74
C SER A 125 -5.54 -2.27 -0.75
N ILE A 126 -4.69 -2.97 -1.51
CA ILE A 126 -4.94 -3.29 -2.93
C ILE A 126 -6.14 -4.23 -3.09
N ASP A 127 -6.22 -5.27 -2.27
CA ASP A 127 -7.31 -6.25 -2.30
C ASP A 127 -8.65 -5.62 -1.90
N ALA A 128 -8.63 -4.71 -0.92
CA ALA A 128 -9.83 -4.00 -0.47
C ALA A 128 -10.34 -2.97 -1.48
N MET A 129 -9.48 -2.47 -2.37
CA MET A 129 -9.80 -1.40 -3.33
C MET A 129 -9.44 -1.80 -4.77
N PRO A 130 -10.36 -2.47 -5.49
CA PRO A 130 -10.15 -2.90 -6.88
C PRO A 130 -9.74 -1.78 -7.84
N TYR A 131 -10.03 -0.52 -7.49
CA TYR A 131 -9.56 0.67 -8.16
C TYR A 131 -8.04 0.71 -8.38
N TYR A 132 -7.24 0.26 -7.40
CA TYR A 132 -5.78 0.23 -7.55
C TYR A 132 -5.33 -0.66 -8.70
N GLY A 133 -5.87 -1.88 -8.75
CA GLY A 133 -5.58 -2.83 -9.84
C GLY A 133 -6.04 -2.29 -11.19
N ALA A 134 -7.27 -1.76 -11.25
CA ALA A 134 -7.84 -1.24 -12.50
C ALA A 134 -7.07 -0.02 -13.05
N ARG A 135 -6.61 0.89 -12.20
CA ARG A 135 -5.96 2.14 -12.64
C ARG A 135 -4.45 2.03 -12.78
N TYR A 136 -3.78 1.38 -11.83
CA TYR A 136 -2.32 1.41 -11.72
C TYR A 136 -1.66 0.06 -12.02
N GLY A 137 -2.45 -1.02 -12.10
CA GLY A 137 -1.97 -2.36 -12.41
C GLY A 137 -0.87 -2.85 -11.48
N ALA A 138 -0.06 -3.79 -11.97
CA ALA A 138 1.07 -4.35 -11.22
C ALA A 138 2.10 -3.30 -10.79
N ARG A 139 2.24 -2.20 -11.54
CA ARG A 139 3.13 -1.09 -11.17
C ARG A 139 2.69 -0.43 -9.86
N GLY A 140 1.39 -0.22 -9.66
CA GLY A 140 0.86 0.39 -8.43
C GLY A 140 1.20 -0.42 -7.18
N SER A 141 1.16 -1.75 -7.27
CA SER A 141 1.50 -2.65 -6.16
C SER A 141 2.93 -2.46 -5.64
N ARG A 142 3.90 -2.25 -6.55
CA ARG A 142 5.30 -2.03 -6.18
C ARG A 142 5.52 -0.74 -5.40
N PHE A 143 4.82 0.32 -5.79
CA PHE A 143 4.89 1.60 -5.09
C PHE A 143 4.23 1.50 -3.72
N ALA A 144 3.12 0.76 -3.59
CA ALA A 144 2.45 0.58 -2.31
C ALA A 144 3.39 0.01 -1.23
N THR A 145 4.19 -1.02 -1.53
CA THR A 145 5.15 -1.56 -0.54
C THR A 145 6.20 -0.54 -0.09
N THR A 146 6.81 0.20 -1.02
CA THR A 146 7.81 1.21 -0.66
C THR A 146 7.22 2.42 0.05
N ASP A 147 6.00 2.81 -0.33
CA ASP A 147 5.27 3.89 0.33
C ASP A 147 4.89 3.47 1.75
N SER A 148 4.43 2.22 1.97
CA SER A 148 4.18 1.69 3.31
C SER A 148 5.46 1.68 4.18
N ALA A 149 6.60 1.26 3.62
CA ALA A 149 7.86 1.23 4.36
C ALA A 149 8.37 2.65 4.69
N TRP A 150 8.13 3.61 3.81
CA TRP A 150 8.39 5.03 4.09
C TRP A 150 7.43 5.59 5.12
N LEU A 151 6.14 5.29 5.04
CA LEU A 151 5.16 5.73 6.04
C LEU A 151 5.56 5.24 7.43
N ILE A 152 5.93 3.97 7.60
CA ILE A 152 6.43 3.44 8.88
C ILE A 152 7.66 4.22 9.37
N SER A 153 8.56 4.64 8.47
CA SER A 153 9.73 5.45 8.85
C SER A 153 9.37 6.81 9.48
N LEU A 154 8.13 7.28 9.29
CA LEU A 154 7.61 8.50 9.92
C LEU A 154 7.10 8.29 11.35
N ALA A 155 6.87 7.04 11.78
CA ALA A 155 6.31 6.72 13.09
C ALA A 155 7.11 7.36 14.25
N PRO A 156 8.45 7.36 14.26
CA PRO A 156 9.24 7.96 15.35
C PRO A 156 9.29 9.50 15.33
N LEU A 157 8.74 10.15 14.31
CA LEU A 157 8.73 11.61 14.23
C LEU A 157 7.67 12.20 15.15
N GLU A 158 7.83 13.46 15.55
CA GLU A 158 6.77 14.23 16.20
C GLU A 158 5.47 14.25 15.35
N PRO A 159 4.28 14.16 15.97
CA PRO A 159 3.01 14.04 15.25
C PRO A 159 2.80 15.09 14.17
N GLU A 160 3.10 16.36 14.44
CA GLU A 160 2.91 17.45 13.48
C GLU A 160 3.79 17.27 12.25
N ARG A 161 5.02 16.76 12.43
CA ARG A 161 5.96 16.51 11.33
C ARG A 161 5.51 15.33 10.49
N ALA A 162 5.07 14.24 11.12
CA ALA A 162 4.53 13.08 10.42
C ALA A 162 3.27 13.45 9.62
N VAL A 163 2.34 14.19 10.23
CA VAL A 163 1.13 14.73 9.58
C VAL A 163 1.53 15.54 8.34
N HIS A 164 2.48 16.48 8.46
CA HIS A 164 2.89 17.30 7.32
C HIS A 164 3.45 16.49 6.14
N GLN A 165 4.23 15.44 6.42
CA GLN A 165 4.76 14.54 5.38
C GLN A 165 3.63 13.73 4.72
N VAL A 166 2.69 13.20 5.50
CA VAL A 166 1.54 12.46 5.00
C VAL A 166 0.61 13.35 4.17
N GLU A 167 0.36 14.59 4.59
CA GLU A 167 -0.41 15.56 3.82
C GLU A 167 0.28 15.91 2.50
N TRP A 168 1.61 16.05 2.50
CA TRP A 168 2.36 16.22 1.26
C TRP A 168 2.15 15.04 0.32
N LEU A 169 2.25 13.80 0.81
CA LEU A 169 2.00 12.61 0.00
C LEU A 169 0.54 12.59 -0.50
N ALA A 170 -0.43 12.91 0.35
CA ALA A 170 -1.84 13.00 -0.03
C ALA A 170 -2.05 13.96 -1.21
N ARG A 171 -1.43 15.15 -1.21
CA ARG A 171 -1.49 16.08 -2.34
C ARG A 171 -0.89 15.51 -3.62
N VAL A 172 0.28 14.87 -3.50
CA VAL A 172 0.99 14.22 -4.62
C VAL A 172 0.12 13.11 -5.25
N LEU A 173 -0.55 12.32 -4.43
CA LEU A 173 -1.42 11.22 -4.86
C LEU A 173 -2.76 11.71 -5.41
N ALA A 174 -3.41 12.67 -4.76
CA ALA A 174 -4.68 13.25 -5.21
C ALA A 174 -4.57 13.86 -6.60
N ALA A 175 -3.49 14.60 -6.88
CA ALA A 175 -3.19 15.14 -8.20
C ALA A 175 -3.03 14.05 -9.28
N ARG A 176 -2.70 12.81 -8.89
CA ARG A 176 -2.59 11.62 -9.77
C ARG A 176 -3.87 10.76 -9.76
N GLY A 177 -4.95 11.28 -9.18
CA GLY A 177 -6.26 10.64 -9.09
C GLY A 177 -6.35 9.57 -8.01
N MET A 178 -5.50 9.59 -6.98
CA MET A 178 -5.66 8.78 -5.77
C MET A 178 -6.18 9.68 -4.64
N PRO A 179 -7.50 9.73 -4.38
CA PRO A 179 -8.02 10.60 -3.34
C PRO A 179 -7.42 10.30 -1.96
N SER A 180 -7.28 11.31 -1.11
CA SER A 180 -6.63 11.18 0.22
C SER A 180 -7.30 10.13 1.10
N TRP A 181 -8.60 9.86 0.90
CA TRP A 181 -9.33 8.77 1.55
C TRP A 181 -8.70 7.38 1.35
N LEU A 182 -8.08 7.14 0.19
CA LEU A 182 -7.38 5.87 -0.06
C LEU A 182 -6.13 5.76 0.81
N LEU A 183 -5.41 6.87 1.02
CA LEU A 183 -4.28 6.93 1.94
C LEU A 183 -4.73 6.85 3.41
N GLU A 184 -5.88 7.44 3.77
CA GLU A 184 -6.53 7.30 5.08
C GLU A 184 -6.77 5.81 5.42
N ILE A 185 -7.38 5.06 4.48
CA ILE A 185 -7.62 3.62 4.67
C ILE A 185 -6.30 2.85 4.76
N HIS A 186 -5.34 3.16 3.89
CA HIS A 186 -4.05 2.49 3.88
C HIS A 186 -3.29 2.70 5.19
N LEU A 187 -3.29 3.91 5.75
CA LEU A 187 -2.70 4.19 7.06
C LEU A 187 -3.38 3.40 8.17
N GLY A 188 -4.70 3.26 8.14
CA GLY A 188 -5.44 2.41 9.08
C GLY A 188 -4.99 0.95 9.00
N ALA A 189 -4.89 0.39 7.78
CA ALA A 189 -4.40 -0.96 7.56
C ALA A 189 -2.94 -1.14 8.01
N LEU A 190 -2.10 -0.14 7.75
CA LEU A 190 -0.69 -0.12 8.15
C LEU A 190 -0.54 -0.14 9.67
N VAL A 191 -1.32 0.67 10.38
CA VAL A 191 -1.38 0.65 11.85
C VAL A 191 -1.79 -0.73 12.34
N THR A 192 -2.86 -1.33 11.80
CA THR A 192 -3.29 -2.69 12.18
C THR A 192 -2.19 -3.73 11.98
N GLU A 193 -1.50 -3.69 10.84
CA GLU A 193 -0.44 -4.65 10.53
C GLU A 193 0.79 -4.47 11.44
N VAL A 194 1.20 -3.24 11.74
CA VAL A 194 2.30 -2.97 12.68
C VAL A 194 1.96 -3.48 14.08
N ARG A 195 0.75 -3.20 14.58
CA ARG A 195 0.29 -3.73 15.88
C ARG A 195 0.30 -5.26 15.92
N SER A 196 -0.07 -5.90 14.82
CA SER A 196 -0.13 -7.37 14.76
C SER A 196 1.23 -8.04 14.92
N VAL A 197 2.33 -7.36 14.57
CA VAL A 197 3.70 -7.95 14.60
C VAL A 197 4.52 -7.53 15.80
N VAL A 198 4.22 -6.38 16.40
CA VAL A 198 4.83 -5.98 17.67
C VAL A 198 4.16 -6.69 18.86
N GLY A 199 2.95 -7.19 18.65
CA GLY A 199 2.22 -8.05 19.59
C GLY A 199 1.70 -7.29 20.82
N PRO A 200 0.83 -7.91 21.63
CA PRO A 200 0.44 -7.39 22.94
C PRO A 200 1.59 -7.61 23.94
N ALA A 201 2.68 -6.84 23.79
CA ALA A 201 3.84 -6.92 24.67
C ALA A 201 3.76 -5.98 25.89
N ALA A 202 2.60 -5.46 26.24
CA ALA A 202 2.18 -5.31 27.63
C ALA A 202 0.66 -5.45 27.64
N GLY A 203 0.06 -5.89 28.74
CA GLY A 203 -1.39 -6.10 28.80
C GLY A 203 -2.17 -4.87 28.30
N THR A 204 -3.42 -5.08 27.91
CA THR A 204 -4.40 -4.05 28.25
C THR A 204 -4.17 -3.75 29.72
N ASP A 205 -3.82 -2.52 30.07
CA ASP A 205 -4.14 -2.06 31.41
C ASP A 205 -5.61 -2.43 31.64
N PRO A 206 -6.03 -2.84 32.84
CA PRO A 206 -7.41 -3.27 33.10
C PRO A 206 -8.49 -2.23 32.69
N GLU A 207 -8.06 -1.03 32.29
CA GLU A 207 -8.84 0.11 31.80
C GLU A 207 -8.92 0.24 30.26
N GLY A 208 -8.18 -0.57 29.48
CA GLY A 208 -8.31 -0.63 28.02
C GLY A 208 -7.39 0.32 27.22
N GLU A 209 -6.37 0.89 27.84
CA GLU A 209 -5.37 1.72 27.15
C GLU A 209 -4.30 0.86 26.44
N PRO A 210 -3.79 1.29 25.27
CA PRO A 210 -2.73 0.59 24.56
C PRO A 210 -1.41 0.59 25.36
N ALA A 211 -0.71 -0.53 25.33
CA ALA A 211 0.62 -0.67 25.92
C ALA A 211 1.61 0.39 25.41
N ALA A 212 2.55 0.82 26.25
CA ALA A 212 3.60 1.77 25.86
C ALA A 212 4.38 1.32 24.61
N ASP A 213 4.68 0.02 24.50
CA ASP A 213 5.39 -0.57 23.35
C ASP A 213 4.53 -0.58 22.07
N ASP A 214 3.20 -0.66 22.18
CA ASP A 214 2.27 -0.55 21.04
C ASP A 214 2.23 0.90 20.52
N ALA A 215 2.19 1.86 21.43
CA ALA A 215 2.21 3.28 21.11
C ALA A 215 3.52 3.72 20.45
N GLU A 216 4.66 3.18 20.89
CA GLU A 216 5.98 3.48 20.30
C GLU A 216 6.11 2.93 18.87
N ALA A 217 5.62 1.71 18.61
CA ALA A 217 5.76 1.07 17.31
C ALA A 217 4.92 1.71 16.20
N VAL A 218 3.66 2.08 16.49
CA VAL A 218 2.82 2.79 15.52
C VAL A 218 3.11 4.28 15.49
N GLY A 219 3.65 4.82 16.59
CA GLY A 219 4.09 6.20 16.76
C GLY A 219 3.06 7.20 16.25
N SER A 220 3.51 8.11 15.38
CA SER A 220 2.70 9.21 14.84
C SER A 220 1.75 8.83 13.70
N LEU A 221 1.71 7.57 13.26
CA LEU A 221 0.84 7.15 12.15
C LEU A 221 -0.66 7.33 12.41
N PRO A 222 -1.21 7.01 13.60
CA PRO A 222 -2.62 7.24 13.89
C PRO A 222 -3.00 8.72 13.84
N ALA A 223 -2.10 9.62 14.28
CA ALA A 223 -2.33 11.06 14.20
C ALA A 223 -2.40 11.55 12.75
N ALA A 224 -1.53 11.04 11.88
CA ALA A 224 -1.56 11.34 10.45
C ALA A 224 -2.85 10.82 9.77
N ALA A 225 -3.30 9.61 10.10
CA ALA A 225 -4.57 9.07 9.59
C ALA A 225 -5.77 9.90 10.05
N LEU A 226 -5.79 10.31 11.33
CA LEU A 226 -6.83 11.15 11.89
C LEU A 226 -6.87 12.55 11.24
N ALA A 227 -5.71 13.12 10.94
CA ALA A 227 -5.62 14.42 10.26
C ALA A 227 -6.26 14.36 8.86
N LEU A 228 -5.95 13.32 8.06
CA LEU A 228 -6.60 13.12 6.75
C LEU A 228 -8.12 12.94 6.88
N ALA A 229 -8.55 12.08 7.81
CA ALA A 229 -9.97 11.81 8.03
C ALA A 229 -10.73 13.06 8.49
N THR A 230 -10.12 13.86 9.37
CA THR A 230 -10.70 15.12 9.87
C THR A 230 -10.88 16.12 8.74
N THR A 231 -9.82 16.34 7.94
CA THR A 231 -9.85 17.24 6.78
C THR A 231 -10.92 16.82 5.78
N ARG A 232 -11.01 15.52 5.44
CA ARG A 232 -12.05 15.01 4.56
C ARG A 232 -13.45 15.27 5.12
N ARG A 233 -13.69 14.92 6.38
CA ARG A 233 -15.01 15.03 7.04
C ARG A 233 -15.51 16.47 7.21
N GLN A 234 -14.62 17.47 7.15
CA GLN A 234 -15.04 18.89 7.10
C GLN A 234 -15.83 19.23 5.84
N HIS A 235 -15.67 18.46 4.76
CA HIS A 235 -16.33 18.69 3.48
C HIS A 235 -17.25 17.54 3.06
N VAL A 236 -16.85 16.30 3.33
CA VAL A 236 -17.61 15.09 3.01
C VAL A 236 -17.47 14.09 4.15
N ASP A 237 -18.53 13.98 4.95
CA ASP A 237 -18.59 13.01 6.04
C ASP A 237 -18.83 11.57 5.55
N ASP A 238 -18.80 10.62 6.49
CA ASP A 238 -18.92 9.20 6.18
C ASP A 238 -20.34 8.83 5.69
N ASP A 239 -21.36 9.62 6.04
CA ASP A 239 -22.73 9.44 5.55
C ASP A 239 -22.88 9.88 4.09
N LEU A 240 -22.27 10.99 3.71
CA LEU A 240 -22.23 11.46 2.33
C LEU A 240 -21.39 10.50 1.46
N MET A 241 -20.28 9.97 1.96
CA MET A 241 -19.52 8.90 1.28
C MET A 241 -20.40 7.68 0.97
N ARG A 242 -21.12 7.16 1.98
CA ARG A 242 -22.06 6.04 1.79
C ARG A 242 -23.20 6.38 0.86
N THR A 243 -23.69 7.61 0.94
CA THR A 243 -24.81 8.09 0.12
C THR A 243 -24.42 8.26 -1.34
N ALA A 244 -23.21 8.77 -1.60
CA ALA A 244 -22.63 8.85 -2.94
C ALA A 244 -22.50 7.48 -3.59
N GLU A 245 -22.04 6.47 -2.83
CA GLU A 245 -22.00 5.08 -3.30
C GLU A 245 -23.39 4.60 -3.71
N ARG A 246 -24.42 4.80 -2.87
CA ARG A 246 -25.79 4.42 -3.22
C ARG A 246 -26.31 5.14 -4.47
N TRP A 247 -25.99 6.42 -4.65
CA TRP A 247 -26.40 7.14 -5.86
C TRP A 247 -25.78 6.57 -7.13
N VAL A 248 -24.52 6.14 -7.06
CA VAL A 248 -23.87 5.46 -8.19
C VAL A 248 -24.49 4.08 -8.41
N ASP A 249 -24.72 3.31 -7.35
CA ASP A 249 -25.38 1.99 -7.44
C ASP A 249 -26.77 2.09 -8.08
N GLU A 250 -27.58 3.06 -7.67
CA GLU A 250 -28.92 3.33 -8.20
C GLU A 250 -28.88 3.75 -9.68
N ALA A 251 -27.90 4.57 -10.07
CA ALA A 251 -27.80 5.10 -11.43
C ALA A 251 -27.21 4.09 -12.43
N LEU A 252 -26.24 3.27 -11.98
CA LEU A 252 -25.41 2.45 -12.87
C LEU A 252 -25.51 0.95 -12.60
N GLY A 253 -25.84 0.52 -11.39
CA GLY A 253 -25.79 -0.88 -10.99
C GLY A 253 -24.45 -1.53 -11.34
N ALA A 254 -24.48 -2.60 -12.14
CA ALA A 254 -23.29 -3.32 -12.58
C ALA A 254 -22.46 -2.60 -13.67
N ALA A 255 -22.93 -1.48 -14.22
CA ALA A 255 -22.23 -0.72 -15.25
C ALA A 255 -21.16 0.25 -14.70
N GLN A 256 -20.88 0.18 -13.40
CA GLN A 256 -19.84 0.99 -12.77
C GLN A 256 -18.45 0.62 -13.30
N PRO A 257 -17.55 1.59 -13.54
CA PRO A 257 -16.19 1.30 -14.00
C PRO A 257 -15.40 0.44 -13.01
N VAL A 258 -15.59 0.69 -11.71
CA VAL A 258 -14.99 -0.06 -10.60
C VAL A 258 -15.93 -0.06 -9.38
N PRO A 259 -15.83 -1.06 -8.48
CA PRO A 259 -16.45 -0.97 -7.16
C PRO A 259 -16.03 0.29 -6.39
N ARG A 260 -16.89 0.82 -5.50
CA ARG A 260 -16.61 2.02 -4.71
C ARG A 260 -16.51 3.32 -5.52
N THR A 261 -17.08 3.36 -6.73
CA THR A 261 -17.00 4.54 -7.60
C THR A 261 -17.62 5.78 -6.95
N GLY A 262 -18.72 5.65 -6.22
CA GLY A 262 -19.36 6.79 -5.55
C GLY A 262 -18.53 7.31 -4.39
N ALA A 263 -17.95 6.41 -3.59
CA ALA A 263 -17.01 6.78 -2.53
C ALA A 263 -15.75 7.46 -3.07
N LEU A 264 -15.18 6.98 -4.18
CA LEU A 264 -14.03 7.61 -4.84
C LEU A 264 -14.34 9.03 -5.32
N LEU A 265 -15.51 9.25 -5.95
CA LEU A 265 -15.95 10.58 -6.37
C LEU A 265 -16.13 11.51 -5.17
N ALA A 266 -16.76 11.02 -4.10
CA ALA A 266 -16.99 11.80 -2.89
C ALA A 266 -15.67 12.20 -2.20
N ALA A 267 -14.70 11.28 -2.12
CA ALA A 267 -13.37 11.57 -1.61
C ALA A 267 -12.62 12.62 -2.45
N ALA A 268 -12.72 12.54 -3.79
CA ALA A 268 -12.05 13.52 -4.65
C ALA A 268 -12.69 14.92 -4.58
N VAL A 269 -13.99 14.99 -4.36
CA VAL A 269 -14.68 16.25 -4.04
C VAL A 269 -14.16 16.81 -2.71
N ALA A 270 -14.03 15.99 -1.68
CA ALA A 270 -13.46 16.43 -0.40
C ALA A 270 -12.03 16.98 -0.57
N ASP A 271 -11.18 16.30 -1.35
CA ASP A 271 -9.81 16.76 -1.60
C ASP A 271 -9.76 18.11 -2.31
N THR A 272 -10.66 18.33 -3.28
CA THR A 272 -10.74 19.60 -4.00
C THR A 272 -11.25 20.72 -3.08
N SER A 273 -12.27 20.45 -2.27
CA SER A 273 -12.84 21.42 -1.32
C SER A 273 -11.86 21.78 -0.20
N ALA A 274 -11.05 20.81 0.25
CA ALA A 274 -10.01 21.00 1.26
C ALA A 274 -8.73 21.66 0.69
N GLY A 275 -8.62 21.83 -0.62
CA GLY A 275 -7.40 22.34 -1.27
C GLY A 275 -6.22 21.37 -1.27
N VAL A 276 -6.47 20.07 -1.06
CA VAL A 276 -5.46 18.99 -1.20
C VAL A 276 -5.01 18.88 -2.66
N THR A 277 -5.95 19.02 -3.60
CA THR A 277 -5.68 19.14 -5.03
C THR A 277 -6.44 20.32 -5.61
N ARG A 278 -5.97 20.84 -6.74
CA ARG A 278 -6.62 21.95 -7.44
C ARG A 278 -7.95 21.52 -8.07
N ASP A 279 -8.01 20.29 -8.56
CA ASP A 279 -9.18 19.68 -9.18
C ASP A 279 -9.12 18.15 -9.07
N ASP A 280 -10.27 17.52 -9.29
CA ASP A 280 -10.47 16.06 -9.30
C ASP A 280 -10.49 15.48 -10.72
N GLY A 281 -10.08 16.26 -11.74
CA GLY A 281 -10.12 15.87 -13.14
C GLY A 281 -9.37 14.57 -13.41
N SER A 282 -8.22 14.38 -12.76
CA SER A 282 -7.43 13.14 -12.88
C SER A 282 -8.21 11.87 -12.50
N LEU A 283 -9.11 11.94 -11.51
CA LEU A 283 -9.99 10.82 -11.17
C LEU A 283 -11.18 10.74 -12.13
N VAL A 284 -11.88 11.85 -12.31
CA VAL A 284 -13.13 11.91 -13.07
C VAL A 284 -12.90 11.53 -14.54
N ASP A 285 -11.83 12.02 -15.16
CA ASP A 285 -11.48 11.69 -16.54
C ASP A 285 -11.14 10.20 -16.67
N TRP A 286 -10.47 9.63 -15.68
CA TRP A 286 -10.17 8.20 -15.69
C TRP A 286 -11.44 7.35 -15.59
N LEU A 287 -12.37 7.71 -14.71
CA LEU A 287 -13.66 7.01 -14.53
C LEU A 287 -14.60 7.18 -15.73
N THR A 288 -14.48 8.27 -16.48
CA THR A 288 -15.38 8.64 -17.59
C THR A 288 -14.76 8.44 -18.98
N ASP A 289 -13.59 7.80 -19.05
CA ASP A 289 -12.90 7.49 -20.30
C ASP A 289 -13.74 6.56 -21.20
N PRO A 290 -13.88 6.88 -22.50
CA PRO A 290 -14.67 6.08 -23.45
C PRO A 290 -14.23 4.61 -23.56
N SER A 291 -12.98 4.28 -23.21
CA SER A 291 -12.50 2.90 -23.21
C SER A 291 -13.05 2.07 -22.05
N ARG A 292 -13.67 2.72 -21.04
CA ARG A 292 -14.16 2.10 -19.80
C ARG A 292 -15.65 2.39 -19.54
N ALA A 293 -16.10 3.58 -19.89
CA ALA A 293 -17.46 4.05 -19.66
C ALA A 293 -18.14 4.43 -20.98
N SER A 294 -19.41 4.02 -21.14
CA SER A 294 -20.25 4.57 -22.21
C SER A 294 -20.59 6.04 -21.94
N ASP A 295 -21.03 6.77 -22.97
CA ASP A 295 -21.46 8.17 -22.82
C ASP A 295 -22.55 8.33 -21.75
N THR A 296 -23.47 7.36 -21.64
CA THR A 296 -24.49 7.33 -20.60
C THR A 296 -23.86 7.20 -19.22
N VAL A 297 -22.95 6.24 -19.02
CA VAL A 297 -22.24 6.06 -17.74
C VAL A 297 -21.47 7.32 -17.36
N ALA A 298 -20.72 7.88 -18.31
CA ALA A 298 -19.94 9.09 -18.10
C ALA A 298 -20.82 10.30 -17.72
N ARG A 299 -22.01 10.44 -18.31
CA ARG A 299 -22.98 11.48 -17.96
C ARG A 299 -23.53 11.30 -16.55
N GLU A 300 -23.94 10.09 -16.19
CA GLU A 300 -24.48 9.80 -14.84
C GLU A 300 -23.42 10.02 -13.74
N LEU A 301 -22.16 9.60 -13.96
CA LEU A 301 -21.08 9.87 -13.01
C LEU A 301 -20.85 11.37 -12.77
N ARG A 302 -20.96 12.20 -13.83
CA ARG A 302 -20.86 13.66 -13.71
C ARG A 302 -22.07 14.28 -13.01
N GLU A 303 -23.27 13.70 -13.14
CA GLU A 303 -24.46 14.11 -12.38
C GLU A 303 -24.29 13.77 -10.90
N VAL A 304 -23.87 12.55 -10.57
CA VAL A 304 -23.59 12.15 -9.18
C VAL A 304 -22.53 13.06 -8.56
N ARG A 305 -21.44 13.35 -9.27
CA ARG A 305 -20.42 14.31 -8.80
C ARG A 305 -21.02 15.69 -8.51
N ARG A 306 -21.89 16.22 -9.38
CA ARG A 306 -22.58 17.50 -9.14
C ARG A 306 -23.47 17.44 -7.90
N ARG A 307 -24.16 16.33 -7.68
CA ARG A 307 -24.99 16.11 -6.50
C ARG A 307 -24.16 16.07 -5.21
N ILE A 308 -23.00 15.42 -5.23
CA ILE A 308 -22.06 15.39 -4.10
C ILE A 308 -21.59 16.82 -3.78
N LEU A 309 -21.14 17.57 -4.79
CA LEU A 309 -20.70 18.96 -4.61
C LEU A 309 -21.80 19.84 -3.99
N ALA A 310 -23.05 19.68 -4.43
CA ALA A 310 -24.17 20.42 -3.87
C ALA A 310 -24.51 20.05 -2.42
N ALA A 311 -24.21 18.82 -2.01
CA ALA A 311 -24.43 18.32 -0.64
C ALA A 311 -23.26 18.60 0.31
N ALA A 312 -22.08 18.94 -0.22
CA ALA A 312 -20.86 19.24 0.52
C ALA A 312 -20.70 20.75 0.87
N LEU A 313 -21.63 21.60 0.40
CA LEU A 313 -21.72 23.04 0.67
C LEU A 313 -22.67 23.32 1.85
#